data_AF-A0A5B7HFE6-F1
#
_entry.id   AF-A0A5B7HFE6-F1
#
_cell.length_a   1.000
_cell.length_b   1.000
_cell.length_c   1.000
_cell.angle_alpha   90.00
_cell.angle_beta   90.00
_cell.angle_gamma   90.00
#
_symmetry.space_group_name_H-M   'P 1'
#
loop_
_entity.id
_entity.type
_entity.pdbx_description
1 polymer ?
#
loop_
_entity_poly.entity_id
_entity_poly.type
_entity_poly.pdbx_seq_one_letter_code
_entity_poly.pdbx_strand_id
1 'polypeptide(L)'
;MIERLPRKRYLSLPSPESCALYISAQNHAKSILKLAKHMFIKKKNIKIFQTLTPLVTSGIWPKTSSSFPPLFHPDGTTAISSASKAELFSQTSANNSTSGDSGLVPPSPLPSDYYFMPSIKVLRNDVFHALTGLNLRKAYGPDGVPPIVLKNCVSMLAPCLAKLFQLFLPFLLAGSLPTFRVTVLIPQTTVL
;
A
#
# COMPACT_ATOMS: atom_id res chain seq x y z
N MET A 1 -6.99 -36.75 0.23
CA MET A 1 -7.10 -38.16 -0.18
C MET A 1 -8.37 -38.45 -1.01
N ILE A 2 -9.43 -37.60 -0.95
CA ILE A 2 -10.77 -37.89 -1.51
C ILE A 2 -10.89 -37.73 -3.05
N GLU A 3 -10.19 -36.79 -3.69
CA GLU A 3 -10.37 -36.54 -5.14
C GLU A 3 -9.55 -37.45 -6.08
N ARG A 4 -8.55 -38.18 -5.58
CA ARG A 4 -7.63 -38.91 -6.47
C ARG A 4 -8.27 -40.16 -7.09
N LEU A 5 -9.20 -40.81 -6.40
CA LEU A 5 -9.81 -42.06 -6.86
C LEU A 5 -10.84 -41.84 -8.00
N PRO A 6 -11.80 -40.90 -7.88
CA PRO A 6 -12.83 -40.69 -8.91
C PRO A 6 -12.26 -40.17 -10.23
N ARG A 7 -11.31 -39.22 -10.16
CA ARG A 7 -10.62 -38.67 -11.34
C ARG A 7 -9.82 -39.73 -12.09
N LYS A 8 -9.12 -40.62 -11.36
CA LYS A 8 -8.32 -41.70 -11.96
C LYS A 8 -9.20 -42.73 -12.67
N ARG A 9 -10.36 -43.08 -12.09
CA ARG A 9 -11.33 -44.00 -12.70
C ARG A 9 -11.98 -43.41 -13.95
N TYR A 10 -12.36 -42.13 -13.93
CA TYR A 10 -12.88 -41.44 -15.12
C TYR A 10 -11.87 -41.43 -16.27
N LEU A 11 -10.59 -41.19 -15.98
CA LEU A 11 -9.53 -41.17 -16.99
C LEU A 11 -9.16 -42.56 -17.54
N SER A 12 -9.35 -43.63 -16.76
CA SER A 12 -9.04 -44.99 -17.20
C SER A 12 -10.19 -45.67 -17.96
N LEU A 13 -11.44 -45.41 -17.57
CA LEU A 13 -12.64 -45.91 -18.25
C LEU A 13 -13.74 -44.83 -18.21
N PRO A 14 -13.86 -44.01 -19.27
CA PRO A 14 -14.94 -43.05 -19.39
C PRO A 14 -16.28 -43.78 -19.55
N SER A 15 -17.14 -43.66 -18.55
CA SER A 15 -18.51 -44.17 -18.58
C SER A 15 -19.45 -43.12 -17.99
N PRO A 16 -20.76 -43.19 -18.26
CA PRO A 16 -21.73 -42.28 -17.65
C PRO A 16 -21.65 -42.28 -16.11
N GLU A 17 -21.43 -43.46 -15.53
CA GLU A 17 -21.28 -43.65 -14.08
C GLU A 17 -19.98 -43.03 -13.54
N SER A 18 -18.85 -43.24 -14.22
CA SER A 18 -17.57 -42.66 -13.78
C SER A 18 -17.54 -41.14 -13.92
N CYS A 19 -18.24 -40.60 -14.93
CA CYS A 19 -18.46 -39.17 -15.12
C CYS A 19 -19.32 -38.57 -13.99
N ALA A 20 -20.46 -39.19 -13.67
CA ALA A 20 -21.35 -38.73 -12.60
C ALA A 20 -20.65 -38.72 -11.22
N LEU A 21 -19.87 -39.76 -10.92
CA LEU A 21 -19.09 -39.84 -9.68
C LEU A 21 -18.00 -38.76 -9.61
N TYR A 22 -17.31 -38.48 -10.71
CA TYR A 22 -16.31 -37.42 -10.76
C TYR A 22 -16.92 -36.02 -10.58
N ILE A 23 -18.03 -35.73 -11.26
CA ILE A 23 -18.75 -34.45 -11.13
C ILE A 23 -19.26 -34.27 -9.70
N SER A 24 -19.85 -35.31 -9.11
CA SER A 24 -20.33 -35.29 -7.73
C SER A 24 -19.20 -35.01 -6.73
N ALA A 25 -18.06 -35.71 -6.87
CA ALA A 25 -16.89 -35.50 -6.04
C ALA A 25 -16.32 -34.08 -6.18
N GLN A 26 -16.26 -33.55 -7.42
CA GLN A 26 -15.77 -32.20 -7.68
C GLN A 26 -16.70 -31.13 -7.07
N ASN A 27 -18.02 -31.30 -7.21
CA ASN A 27 -19.00 -30.38 -6.63
C ASN A 27 -18.97 -30.40 -5.11
N HIS A 28 -18.80 -31.58 -4.51
CA HIS A 28 -18.62 -31.74 -3.07
C HIS A 28 -17.34 -31.03 -2.57
N ALA A 29 -16.21 -31.18 -3.26
CA ALA A 29 -14.97 -30.49 -2.92
C ALA A 29 -15.10 -28.96 -3.03
N LYS A 30 -15.77 -28.47 -4.10
CA LYS A 30 -16.10 -27.04 -4.26
C LYS A 30 -16.95 -26.51 -3.09
N SER A 31 -17.94 -27.29 -2.66
CA SER A 31 -18.82 -26.94 -1.54
C SER A 31 -18.04 -26.83 -0.22
N ILE A 32 -17.18 -27.81 0.09
CA ILE A 32 -16.32 -27.79 1.28
C ILE A 32 -15.39 -26.56 1.26
N LEU A 33 -14.77 -26.26 0.11
CA LEU A 33 -13.89 -25.10 -0.01
C LEU A 33 -14.65 -23.78 0.20
N LYS A 34 -15.87 -23.66 -0.34
CA LYS A 34 -16.73 -22.50 -0.14
C LYS A 34 -17.11 -22.34 1.33
N LEU A 35 -17.50 -23.42 2.00
CA LEU A 35 -17.83 -23.44 3.42
C LEU A 35 -16.62 -23.04 4.28
N ALA A 36 -15.45 -23.61 4.01
CA ALA A 36 -14.22 -23.28 4.73
C ALA A 36 -13.84 -21.80 4.59
N LYS A 37 -13.96 -21.23 3.38
CA LYS A 37 -13.76 -19.79 3.14
C LYS A 37 -14.74 -18.96 3.96
N HIS A 38 -16.02 -19.30 3.95
CA HIS A 38 -17.04 -18.59 4.71
C HIS A 38 -16.77 -18.65 6.22
N MET A 39 -16.42 -19.82 6.75
CA MET A 39 -16.06 -19.99 8.16
C MET A 39 -14.82 -19.17 8.55
N PHE A 40 -13.80 -19.12 7.68
CA PHE A 40 -12.60 -18.31 7.92
C PHE A 40 -12.90 -16.82 7.97
N ILE A 41 -13.71 -16.31 7.03
CA ILE A 41 -14.17 -14.91 7.02
C ILE A 41 -14.97 -14.60 8.27
N LYS A 42 -15.93 -15.46 8.65
CA LYS A 42 -16.73 -15.31 9.88
C LYS A 42 -15.85 -15.28 11.13
N LYS A 43 -14.85 -16.17 11.23
CA LYS A 43 -13.91 -16.21 12.35
C LYS A 43 -13.02 -14.97 12.42
N LYS A 44 -12.57 -14.43 11.28
CA LYS A 44 -11.85 -13.15 11.22
C LYS A 44 -12.75 -12.00 11.70
N ASN A 45 -14.00 -11.93 11.23
CA ASN A 45 -14.95 -10.89 11.66
C ASN A 45 -15.21 -10.95 13.17
N ILE A 46 -15.47 -12.13 13.74
CA ILE A 46 -15.68 -12.28 15.20
C ILE A 46 -14.45 -11.82 15.99
N LYS A 47 -13.24 -12.15 15.52
CA LYS A 47 -12.00 -11.73 16.20
C LYS A 47 -11.75 -10.22 16.10
N ILE A 48 -12.24 -9.57 15.05
CA ILE A 48 -12.20 -8.11 14.89
C ILE A 48 -13.21 -7.43 15.83
N PHE A 49 -14.41 -8.00 16.01
CA PHE A 49 -15.43 -7.42 16.90
C PHE A 49 -15.13 -7.57 18.40
N GLN A 50 -14.36 -8.58 18.83
CA GLN A 50 -14.02 -8.76 20.25
C GLN A 50 -12.86 -7.88 20.75
N THR A 51 -12.09 -7.24 19.86
CA THR A 51 -10.93 -6.42 20.24
C THR A 51 -11.09 -4.94 19.90
N LEU A 52 -12.25 -4.48 19.44
CA LEU A 52 -12.45 -3.08 19.09
C LEU A 52 -13.10 -2.29 20.24
N THR A 53 -12.26 -1.81 21.15
CA THR A 53 -12.28 -0.37 21.46
C THR A 53 -12.14 0.43 20.16
N PRO A 54 -12.83 1.57 20.00
CA PRO A 54 -12.99 2.24 18.72
C PRO A 54 -11.69 2.97 18.34
N LEU A 55 -10.75 2.23 17.75
CA LEU A 55 -9.60 2.82 17.07
C LEU A 55 -9.87 2.77 15.57
N VAL A 56 -10.21 3.95 15.06
CA VAL A 56 -10.30 4.36 13.66
C VAL A 56 -9.53 3.42 12.73
N THR A 57 -10.25 2.57 12.00
CA THR A 57 -9.68 1.74 10.95
C THR A 57 -9.33 2.62 9.75
N SER A 58 -8.10 3.13 9.72
CA SER A 58 -7.48 3.61 8.49
C SER A 58 -7.22 2.41 7.58
N GLY A 59 -7.80 2.39 6.38
CA GLY A 59 -7.33 1.47 5.32
C GLY A 59 -8.33 1.05 4.26
N ILE A 60 -9.63 1.32 4.41
CA ILE A 60 -10.59 1.15 3.31
C ILE A 60 -11.03 2.54 2.91
N TRP A 61 -10.28 3.17 2.02
CA TRP A 61 -10.76 4.35 1.32
C TRP A 61 -11.79 3.85 0.28
N PRO A 62 -13.11 4.08 0.45
CA PRO A 62 -14.02 3.80 -0.64
C PRO A 62 -13.58 4.63 -1.84
N LYS A 63 -13.31 3.96 -2.96
CA LYS A 63 -12.98 4.57 -4.25
C LYS A 63 -14.27 5.19 -4.82
N THR A 64 -14.83 6.15 -4.12
CA THR A 64 -15.77 7.14 -4.64
C THR A 64 -14.93 8.34 -5.08
N SER A 65 -15.27 8.93 -6.22
CA SER A 65 -14.51 9.97 -6.93
C SER A 65 -14.30 11.29 -6.18
N SER A 66 -14.69 11.37 -4.90
CA SER A 66 -14.39 12.49 -4.01
C SER A 66 -13.77 11.97 -2.72
N SER A 67 -12.44 11.93 -2.70
CA SER A 67 -11.59 11.58 -1.55
C SER A 67 -11.63 12.59 -0.38
N PHE A 68 -12.61 13.47 -0.33
CA PHE A 68 -12.74 14.45 0.73
C PHE A 68 -14.21 14.53 1.16
N PRO A 69 -14.49 14.64 2.47
CA PRO A 69 -15.85 14.97 2.91
C PRO A 69 -16.35 16.25 2.21
N PRO A 70 -17.67 16.44 2.08
CA PRO A 70 -18.22 17.70 1.60
C PRO A 70 -17.65 18.85 2.44
N LEU A 71 -17.10 19.87 1.78
CA LEU A 71 -16.67 21.09 2.46
C LEU A 71 -17.73 22.15 2.22
N PHE A 72 -18.11 22.84 3.28
CA PHE A 72 -19.12 23.88 3.24
C PHE A 72 -18.45 25.23 3.16
N HIS A 73 -18.90 26.05 2.22
CA HIS A 73 -18.60 27.46 2.19
C HIS A 73 -19.38 28.18 3.31
N PRO A 74 -18.90 29.34 3.78
CA PRO A 74 -19.61 30.16 4.76
C PRO A 74 -21.00 30.61 4.29
N ASP A 75 -21.23 30.66 2.97
CA ASP A 75 -22.50 31.02 2.33
C ASP A 75 -23.52 29.85 2.28
N GLY A 76 -23.15 28.68 2.81
CA GLY A 76 -23.98 27.47 2.83
C GLY A 76 -23.89 26.60 1.58
N THR A 77 -23.11 27.00 0.57
CA THR A 77 -22.87 26.16 -0.61
C THR A 77 -21.85 25.05 -0.30
N THR A 78 -21.88 23.97 -1.10
CA THR A 78 -20.98 22.82 -0.90
C THR A 78 -19.95 22.75 -2.03
N ALA A 79 -18.67 22.73 -1.66
CA ALA A 79 -17.58 22.49 -2.61
C ALA A 79 -17.63 21.03 -3.10
N ILE A 80 -18.04 20.82 -4.35
CA ILE A 80 -18.20 19.48 -4.95
C ILE A 80 -16.99 19.03 -5.78
N SER A 81 -16.15 19.95 -6.24
CA SER A 81 -14.94 19.64 -7.03
C SER A 81 -13.68 19.66 -6.17
N SER A 82 -12.66 18.88 -6.55
CA SER A 82 -11.37 18.89 -5.85
C SER A 82 -10.68 20.25 -5.87
N ALA A 83 -10.80 20.99 -6.98
CA ALA A 83 -10.26 22.35 -7.11
C ALA A 83 -10.92 23.33 -6.13
N SER A 84 -12.26 23.34 -6.10
CA SER A 84 -13.03 24.17 -5.16
C SER A 84 -12.72 23.83 -3.70
N LYS A 85 -12.52 22.53 -3.39
CA LYS A 85 -12.10 22.10 -2.06
C LYS A 85 -10.70 22.58 -1.67
N ALA A 86 -9.73 22.50 -2.58
CA ALA A 86 -8.35 22.95 -2.33
C ALA A 86 -8.28 24.46 -2.13
N GLU A 87 -9.09 25.21 -2.87
CA GLU A 87 -9.21 26.66 -2.71
C GLU A 87 -9.82 27.02 -1.36
N LEU A 88 -10.91 26.36 -0.95
CA LEU A 88 -11.52 26.58 0.37
C LEU A 88 -10.54 26.28 1.51
N PHE A 89 -9.74 25.22 1.40
CA PHE A 89 -8.69 24.92 2.38
C PHE A 89 -7.64 26.03 2.47
N SER A 90 -7.18 26.52 1.31
CA SER A 90 -6.19 27.62 1.25
C SER A 90 -6.75 28.90 1.86
N GLN A 91 -8.01 29.23 1.59
CA GLN A 91 -8.68 30.40 2.17
C GLN A 91 -8.85 30.26 3.68
N THR A 92 -9.29 29.09 4.15
CA THR A 92 -9.48 28.83 5.59
C THR A 92 -8.16 28.89 6.35
N SER A 93 -7.08 28.34 5.78
CA SER A 93 -5.75 28.38 6.39
C SER A 93 -5.18 29.80 6.43
N ALA A 94 -5.37 30.59 5.37
CA ALA A 94 -5.00 31.99 5.34
C ALA A 94 -5.76 32.80 6.39
N ASN A 95 -7.08 32.64 6.49
CA ASN A 95 -7.93 33.39 7.43
C ASN A 95 -7.68 33.03 8.91
N ASN A 96 -7.31 31.77 9.20
CA ASN A 96 -6.98 31.32 10.55
C ASN A 96 -5.52 31.57 10.93
N SER A 97 -4.67 31.97 9.98
CA SER A 97 -3.30 32.35 10.27
C SER A 97 -3.30 33.73 10.93
N THR A 98 -2.96 33.77 12.23
CA THR A 98 -2.74 35.00 13.00
C THR A 98 -1.37 35.62 12.76
N SER A 99 -0.67 35.19 11.70
CA SER A 99 0.60 35.77 11.29
C SER A 99 0.35 37.18 10.76
N GLY A 100 0.34 38.17 11.66
CA GLY A 100 0.43 39.57 11.30
C GLY A 100 1.70 39.76 10.48
N ASP A 101 1.53 40.01 9.19
CA ASP A 101 2.58 40.54 8.32
C ASP A 101 2.83 41.99 8.75
N SER A 102 3.47 42.16 9.91
CA SER A 102 3.79 43.47 10.45
C SER A 102 4.96 44.09 9.68
N GLY A 103 4.93 44.09 8.35
CA GLY A 103 5.95 44.69 7.48
C GLY A 103 7.39 44.28 7.81
N LEU A 104 7.57 43.17 8.53
CA LEU A 104 8.89 42.69 8.92
C LEU A 104 9.45 42.03 7.69
N VAL A 105 10.30 42.78 6.99
CA VAL A 105 11.14 42.28 5.92
C VAL A 105 11.73 40.96 6.39
N PRO A 106 11.52 39.85 5.66
CA PRO A 106 12.12 38.58 6.04
C PRO A 106 13.62 38.81 6.23
N PRO A 107 14.23 38.25 7.30
CA PRO A 107 15.65 38.44 7.54
C PRO A 107 16.42 38.14 6.27
N SER A 108 17.37 39.02 5.93
CA SER A 108 18.17 38.89 4.72
C SER A 108 18.71 37.46 4.60
N PRO A 109 18.71 36.86 3.40
CA PRO A 109 19.21 35.51 3.22
C PRO A 109 20.61 35.42 3.82
N LEU A 110 20.79 34.54 4.79
CA LEU A 110 22.10 34.26 5.36
C LEU A 110 23.07 33.90 4.22
N PRO A 111 24.35 34.32 4.28
CA PRO A 111 25.34 34.02 3.24
C PRO A 111 25.35 32.52 2.91
N SER A 112 25.29 32.18 1.61
CA SER A 112 25.10 30.82 1.08
C SER A 112 26.17 29.81 1.52
N ASP A 113 27.31 30.29 2.00
CA ASP A 113 28.50 29.48 2.24
C ASP A 113 28.46 28.70 3.57
N TYR A 114 27.42 28.89 4.40
CA TYR A 114 27.35 28.28 5.73
C TYR A 114 26.51 26.99 5.83
N TYR A 115 25.81 26.58 4.77
CA TYR A 115 24.97 25.38 4.77
C TYR A 115 25.46 24.34 3.76
N PHE A 116 26.71 23.90 3.90
CA PHE A 116 27.13 22.65 3.27
C PHE A 116 26.44 21.49 4.00
N MET A 117 25.32 21.01 3.47
CA MET A 117 24.71 19.77 3.96
C MET A 117 25.75 18.64 3.83
N PRO A 118 26.14 17.97 4.93
CA PRO A 118 27.11 16.90 4.86
C PRO A 118 26.61 15.82 3.90
N SER A 119 27.53 15.28 3.08
CA SER A 119 27.22 14.19 2.15
C SER A 119 26.79 12.96 2.95
N ILE A 120 25.48 12.74 3.05
CA ILE A 120 24.92 11.53 3.67
C ILE A 120 25.17 10.37 2.73
N LYS A 121 25.94 9.38 3.18
CA LYS A 121 26.17 8.13 2.45
C LYS A 121 25.50 7.00 3.20
N VAL A 122 24.52 6.36 2.57
CA VAL A 122 23.90 5.14 3.11
C VAL A 122 24.75 3.94 2.69
N LEU A 123 25.44 3.30 3.63
CA LEU A 123 26.27 2.14 3.35
C LEU A 123 25.46 0.85 3.45
N ARG A 124 25.95 -0.21 2.79
CA ARG A 124 25.37 -1.56 2.91
C ARG A 124 25.27 -2.02 4.36
N ASN A 125 26.29 -1.71 5.17
CA ASN A 125 26.34 -2.14 6.57
C ASN A 125 25.26 -1.43 7.42
N ASP A 126 25.00 -0.15 7.17
CA ASP A 126 23.96 0.62 7.85
C ASP A 126 22.58 0.00 7.58
N VAL A 127 22.31 -0.31 6.31
CA VAL A 127 21.06 -0.98 5.92
C VAL A 127 20.98 -2.39 6.52
N PHE A 128 22.09 -3.13 6.52
CA PHE A 128 22.14 -4.46 7.13
C PHE A 128 21.79 -4.41 8.62
N HIS A 129 22.38 -3.48 9.37
CA HIS A 129 22.09 -3.29 10.79
C HIS A 129 20.65 -2.82 11.03
N ALA A 130 20.14 -1.90 10.22
CA ALA A 130 18.76 -1.44 10.31
C ALA A 130 17.76 -2.61 10.10
N LEU A 131 17.98 -3.44 9.08
CA LEU A 131 17.09 -4.57 8.79
C LEU A 131 17.23 -5.73 9.80
N THR A 132 18.43 -6.04 10.27
CA THR A 132 18.62 -7.05 11.32
C THR A 132 18.08 -6.59 12.67
N GLY A 133 18.07 -5.28 12.93
CA GLY A 133 17.49 -4.66 14.13
C GLY A 133 15.96 -4.56 14.13
N LEU A 134 15.26 -5.03 13.08
CA LEU A 134 13.80 -4.94 13.02
C LEU A 134 13.12 -5.71 14.17
N ASN A 135 12.16 -5.06 14.82
CA ASN A 135 11.30 -5.68 15.83
C ASN A 135 10.22 -6.53 15.15
N LEU A 136 10.27 -7.84 15.39
CA LEU A 136 9.35 -8.82 14.80
C LEU A 136 7.90 -8.71 15.29
N ARG A 137 7.65 -7.99 16.40
CA ARG A 137 6.31 -7.77 16.95
C ARG A 137 5.58 -6.58 16.33
N LYS A 138 6.26 -5.80 15.47
CA LYS A 138 5.66 -4.62 14.83
C LYS A 138 4.72 -5.05 13.70
N ALA A 139 3.67 -4.26 13.47
CA ALA A 139 2.74 -4.47 12.37
C ALA A 139 3.45 -4.35 11.00
N TYR A 140 2.92 -5.06 10.00
CA TYR A 140 3.34 -4.93 8.61
C TYR A 140 2.75 -3.66 7.98
N GLY A 141 3.45 -3.13 6.97
CA GLY A 141 2.98 -1.97 6.21
C GLY A 141 1.80 -2.31 5.29
N PRO A 142 1.28 -1.33 4.53
CA PRO A 142 0.24 -1.57 3.53
C PRO A 142 0.70 -2.49 2.39
N ASP A 143 2.01 -2.71 2.25
CA ASP A 143 2.61 -3.70 1.35
C ASP A 143 2.39 -5.16 1.78
N GLY A 144 1.95 -5.38 3.02
CA GLY A 144 1.72 -6.70 3.59
C GLY A 144 3.01 -7.49 3.86
N VAL A 145 4.19 -6.86 3.83
CA VAL A 145 5.48 -7.54 4.03
C VAL A 145 5.82 -7.59 5.53
N PRO A 146 5.88 -8.77 6.15
CA PRO A 146 6.20 -8.88 7.57
C PRO A 146 7.68 -8.59 7.87
N PRO A 147 8.01 -8.01 9.04
CA PRO A 147 9.41 -7.75 9.43
C PRO A 147 10.31 -9.00 9.43
N ILE A 148 9.74 -10.18 9.71
CA ILE A 148 10.48 -11.46 9.68
C ILE A 148 10.98 -11.80 8.27
N VAL A 149 10.24 -11.44 7.22
CA VAL A 149 10.65 -11.67 5.84
C VAL A 149 11.84 -10.77 5.50
N LEU A 150 11.75 -9.49 5.86
CA LEU A 150 12.85 -8.54 5.66
C LEU A 150 14.12 -8.97 6.40
N LYS A 151 13.97 -9.45 7.65
CA LYS A 151 15.09 -9.92 8.49
C LYS A 151 15.73 -11.23 7.99
N ASN A 152 14.97 -12.11 7.34
CA ASN A 152 15.52 -13.33 6.74
C ASN A 152 16.22 -13.03 5.39
N CYS A 153 15.79 -11.99 4.69
CA CYS A 153 16.31 -11.63 3.37
C CYS A 153 17.41 -10.54 3.39
N VAL A 154 17.94 -10.17 4.57
CA VAL A 154 18.84 -9.01 4.71
C VAL A 154 20.08 -9.10 3.82
N SER A 155 20.68 -10.28 3.69
CA SER A 155 21.89 -10.47 2.87
C SER A 155 21.68 -10.06 1.41
N MET A 156 20.47 -10.29 0.88
CA MET A 156 20.07 -9.94 -0.49
C MET A 156 19.53 -8.51 -0.58
N LEU A 157 18.79 -8.05 0.43
CA LEU A 157 18.13 -6.74 0.41
C LEU A 157 19.09 -5.59 0.71
N ALA A 158 20.02 -5.76 1.65
CA ALA A 158 20.94 -4.69 2.06
C ALA A 158 21.73 -4.05 0.91
N PRO A 159 22.38 -4.80 -0.01
CA PRO A 159 23.08 -4.19 -1.14
C PRO A 159 22.14 -3.49 -2.12
N CYS A 160 20.95 -4.04 -2.38
CA CYS A 160 19.97 -3.46 -3.29
C CYS A 160 19.39 -2.15 -2.75
N LEU A 161 18.99 -2.15 -1.47
CA LEU A 161 18.42 -0.99 -0.81
C LEU A 161 19.45 0.11 -0.59
N ALA A 162 20.71 -0.21 -0.26
CA ALA A 162 21.76 0.80 -0.15
C ALA A 162 21.97 1.55 -1.47
N LYS A 163 22.02 0.84 -2.60
CA LYS A 163 22.08 1.45 -3.94
C LYS A 163 20.84 2.30 -4.23
N LEU A 164 19.67 1.79 -3.87
CA LEU A 164 18.42 2.52 -4.06
C LEU A 164 18.43 3.83 -3.25
N PHE A 165 18.76 3.80 -1.96
CA PHE A 165 18.88 5.02 -1.16
C PHE A 165 19.91 6.00 -1.74
N GLN A 166 21.08 5.53 -2.17
CA GLN A 166 22.07 6.38 -2.82
C GLN A 166 21.56 7.02 -4.11
N LEU A 167 20.69 6.33 -4.86
CA LEU A 167 20.07 6.87 -6.07
C LEU A 167 19.05 7.97 -5.74
N PHE A 168 18.23 7.79 -4.71
CA PHE A 168 17.12 8.68 -4.40
C PHE A 168 17.49 9.88 -3.52
N LEU A 169 18.47 9.72 -2.63
CA LEU A 169 18.81 10.71 -1.61
C LEU A 169 19.20 12.08 -2.20
N PRO A 170 19.98 12.19 -3.29
CA PRO A 170 20.28 13.49 -3.90
C PRO A 170 19.02 14.22 -4.39
N PHE A 171 18.07 13.49 -4.98
CA PHE A 171 16.82 14.08 -5.47
C PHE A 171 15.94 14.58 -4.33
N LEU A 172 15.80 13.77 -3.26
CA LEU A 172 15.06 14.14 -2.06
C LEU A 172 15.63 15.39 -1.39
N LEU A 173 16.97 15.49 -1.30
CA LEU A 173 17.64 16.67 -0.73
C LEU A 173 17.52 17.90 -1.62
N ALA A 174 17.43 17.72 -2.94
CA ALA A 174 17.23 18.80 -3.91
C ALA A 174 15.75 19.21 -4.08
N GLY A 175 14.82 18.60 -3.33
CA GLY A 175 13.38 18.89 -3.46
C GLY A 175 12.77 18.48 -4.80
N SER A 176 13.43 17.61 -5.55
CA SER A 176 12.95 17.11 -6.85
C SER A 176 12.62 15.62 -6.73
N LEU A 177 11.48 15.17 -7.24
CA LEU A 177 11.19 13.73 -7.30
C LEU A 177 11.71 13.20 -8.65
N PRO A 178 12.48 12.10 -8.69
CA PRO A 178 12.81 11.46 -9.96
C PRO A 178 11.52 11.08 -10.71
N THR A 179 11.39 11.59 -11.94
CA THR A 179 10.28 11.22 -12.82
C THR A 179 10.53 9.83 -13.38
N PHE A 180 10.05 8.80 -12.69
CA PHE A 180 10.01 7.45 -13.24
C PHE A 180 8.98 7.40 -14.37
N ARG A 181 9.44 7.47 -15.62
CA ARG A 181 8.61 7.10 -16.76
C ARG A 181 8.41 5.59 -16.73
N VAL A 182 7.24 5.15 -16.28
CA VAL A 182 6.80 3.76 -16.42
C VAL A 182 6.45 3.56 -17.89
N THR A 183 7.41 3.11 -18.70
CA THR A 183 7.12 2.70 -20.07
C THR A 183 6.41 1.35 -20.01
N VAL A 184 5.08 1.38 -20.13
CA VAL A 184 4.28 0.17 -20.31
C VAL A 184 4.58 -0.35 -21.72
N LEU A 185 5.37 -1.42 -21.82
CA LEU A 185 5.46 -2.23 -23.04
C LEU A 185 4.13 -2.95 -23.23
N ILE A 186 3.24 -2.36 -24.03
CA ILE A 186 2.06 -3.06 -24.55
C ILE A 186 2.53 -3.86 -25.77
N PRO A 187 2.53 -5.20 -25.75
CA PRO A 187 2.80 -5.98 -26.94
C PRO A 187 1.64 -5.78 -27.92
N GLN A 188 1.91 -5.24 -29.10
CA GLN A 188 0.94 -5.21 -30.18
C GLN A 188 0.82 -6.62 -30.77
N THR A 189 -0.29 -7.30 -30.48
CA THR A 189 -0.71 -8.49 -31.23
C THR A 189 -1.36 -8.02 -32.52
N THR A 190 -0.63 -8.13 -33.62
CA THR A 190 -1.19 -8.10 -34.98
C THR A 190 -1.97 -9.38 -35.19
N VAL A 191 -3.28 -9.27 -35.41
CA VAL A 191 -4.11 -10.36 -35.94
C VAL A 191 -4.09 -10.20 -37.46
N LEU A 192 -3.58 -11.21 -38.16
CA LEU A 192 -3.74 -11.38 -39.62
C LEU A 192 -5.12 -11.95 -39.91
#